data_AF-A0A0F8ZMX6-F1
#
_entry.id   AF-A0A0F8ZMX6-F1
#
_cell.length_a   1.000
_cell.length_b   1.000
_cell.length_c   1.000
_cell.angle_alpha   90.00
_cell.angle_beta   90.00
_cell.angle_gamma   90.00
#
_symmetry.space_group_name_H-M   'P 1'
#
loop_
_entity.id
_entity.type
_entity.pdbx_description
1 polymer ?
#
loop_
_entity_poly.entity_id
_entity_poly.type
_entity_poly.pdbx_seq_one_letter_code
_entity_poly.pdbx_strand_id
1 'polypeptide(L)'
;ELVNDNYPIQIASTLFNKSQLKQRECSTCSDGLIVPKTGQYGDYYSCTNTQICETKLRVCKSCSGPSVDKNTYSQCVNTECKMQHPICEECGREMRKRKSKHGEFLGCSGFALKEDNCKNTRKINA
;
A
#
# COMPACT_ATOMS: atom_id res chain seq x y z
N GLU A 1 3.42 23.48 -29.88
CA GLU A 1 2.17 22.69 -29.80
C GLU A 1 2.36 21.40 -30.58
N LEU A 2 2.39 20.24 -29.91
CA LEU A 2 2.47 18.92 -30.55
C LEU A 2 1.67 17.90 -29.73
N VAL A 3 0.38 18.19 -29.50
CA VAL A 3 -0.57 17.15 -29.07
C VAL A 3 -1.72 17.19 -30.05
N ASN A 4 -1.52 16.51 -31.17
CA ASN A 4 -2.62 16.24 -32.09
C ASN A 4 -3.24 14.92 -31.62
N ASP A 5 -4.40 14.99 -30.97
CA ASP A 5 -5.13 13.88 -30.35
C ASP A 5 -5.63 12.80 -31.35
N ASN A 6 -5.31 12.94 -32.64
CA ASN A 6 -5.84 12.14 -33.73
C ASN A 6 -4.90 11.04 -34.26
N TYR A 7 -3.83 10.70 -33.56
CA TYR A 7 -3.10 9.47 -33.85
C TYR A 7 -3.63 8.31 -33.00
N PRO A 8 -4.26 7.28 -33.61
CA PRO A 8 -4.60 6.08 -32.87
C PRO A 8 -3.30 5.39 -32.45
N ILE A 9 -2.95 5.53 -31.17
CA ILE A 9 -1.88 4.74 -30.58
C ILE A 9 -2.38 3.30 -30.58
N GLN A 10 -1.90 2.51 -31.55
CA GLN A 10 -2.14 1.07 -31.60
C GLN A 10 -1.29 0.44 -30.51
N ILE A 11 -1.84 0.38 -29.30
CA ILE A 11 -1.22 -0.32 -28.18
C ILE A 11 -1.31 -1.83 -28.48
N ALA A 12 -0.31 -2.35 -29.21
CA ALA A 12 -0.27 -3.73 -29.67
C ALA A 12 -0.09 -4.77 -28.54
N SER A 13 0.15 -4.32 -27.31
CA SER A 13 0.31 -5.22 -26.17
C SER A 13 -0.97 -5.26 -25.34
N THR A 14 -1.46 -6.47 -25.06
CA THR A 14 -2.53 -6.74 -24.09
C THR A 14 -2.18 -6.31 -22.66
N LEU A 15 -0.91 -5.94 -22.40
CA LEU A 15 -0.38 -5.51 -21.10
C LEU A 15 -0.66 -4.03 -20.76
N PHE A 16 -1.20 -3.25 -21.70
CA PHE A 16 -1.46 -1.82 -21.55
C PHE A 16 -2.95 -1.53 -21.73
N ASN A 17 -3.78 -2.07 -20.83
CA ASN A 17 -5.16 -1.63 -20.72
C ASN A 17 -5.21 -0.26 -20.00
N LYS A 18 -5.93 0.73 -20.57
CA LYS A 18 -5.98 2.12 -20.09
C LYS A 18 -6.46 2.25 -18.64
N SER A 19 -7.26 1.30 -18.15
CA SER A 19 -7.70 1.20 -16.75
C SER A 19 -6.57 0.79 -15.79
N GLN A 20 -5.64 -0.06 -16.23
CA GLN A 20 -4.49 -0.49 -15.43
C GLN A 20 -3.41 0.59 -15.31
N LEU A 21 -3.37 1.56 -16.24
CA LEU A 21 -2.42 2.68 -16.19
C LEU A 21 -2.72 3.65 -15.03
N LYS A 22 -3.99 4.03 -14.82
CA LYS A 22 -4.37 4.92 -13.71
C LYS A 22 -4.04 4.37 -12.32
N GLN A 23 -4.11 3.04 -12.15
CA GLN A 23 -3.76 2.38 -10.88
C GLN A 23 -2.24 2.31 -10.63
N ARG A 24 -1.42 2.65 -11.64
CA ARG A 24 0.04 2.63 -11.56
C ARG A 24 0.64 4.01 -11.39
N GLU A 25 -0.15 5.07 -11.31
CA GLU A 25 0.38 6.40 -11.00
C GLU A 25 0.85 6.47 -9.54
N CYS A 26 2.00 7.10 -9.30
CA CYS A 26 2.47 7.31 -7.94
C CYS A 26 1.63 8.38 -7.25
N SER A 27 1.17 8.11 -6.02
CA SER A 27 0.38 9.07 -5.24
C SER A 27 1.21 10.21 -4.63
N THR A 28 2.54 10.15 -4.71
CA THR A 28 3.44 11.13 -4.10
C THR A 28 4.11 12.06 -5.12
N CYS A 29 4.37 11.58 -6.34
CA CYS A 29 5.01 12.37 -7.40
C CYS A 29 4.23 12.26 -8.71
N SER A 30 4.26 13.31 -9.53
CA SER A 30 3.50 13.38 -10.80
C SER A 30 4.03 12.45 -11.89
N ASP A 31 5.34 12.19 -11.91
CA ASP A 31 6.00 11.61 -13.09
C ASP A 31 6.36 10.13 -12.91
N GLY A 32 6.10 9.58 -11.73
CA GLY A 32 6.49 8.25 -11.35
C GLY A 32 5.36 7.23 -11.48
N LEU A 33 5.71 6.02 -11.90
CA LEU A 33 4.79 4.88 -11.85
C LEU A 33 5.14 3.96 -10.68
N ILE A 34 4.15 3.33 -10.07
CA ILE A 34 4.33 2.33 -9.04
C ILE A 34 4.40 0.93 -9.66
N VAL A 35 5.50 0.23 -9.39
CA VAL A 35 5.81 -1.10 -9.92
C VAL A 35 6.00 -2.10 -8.79
N PRO A 36 5.56 -3.37 -8.96
CA PRO A 36 5.75 -4.40 -7.95
C PRO A 36 7.24 -4.75 -7.82
N LYS A 37 7.71 -4.96 -6.60
CA LYS A 37 9.05 -5.41 -6.24
C LYS A 37 8.96 -6.39 -5.07
N THR A 38 9.95 -7.27 -4.98
CA THR A 38 10.10 -8.19 -3.84
C THR A 38 11.22 -7.68 -2.94
N GLY A 39 10.98 -7.67 -1.62
CA GLY A 39 11.96 -7.29 -0.61
C GLY A 39 12.03 -8.29 0.53
N GLN A 40 12.89 -8.04 1.52
CA GLN A 40 13.09 -8.92 2.67
C GLN A 40 11.83 -9.13 3.52
N TYR A 41 10.87 -8.19 3.47
CA TYR A 41 9.61 -8.23 4.22
C TYR A 41 8.41 -8.64 3.34
N GLY A 42 8.68 -9.15 2.13
CA GLY A 42 7.67 -9.54 1.15
C GLY A 42 7.53 -8.55 0.00
N ASP A 43 6.46 -8.74 -0.79
CA ASP A 43 6.19 -7.92 -1.96
C ASP A 43 5.64 -6.54 -1.58
N TYR A 44 6.05 -5.54 -2.36
CA TYR A 44 5.67 -4.15 -2.19
C TYR A 44 5.64 -3.45 -3.55
N TYR A 45 5.05 -2.27 -3.61
CA TYR A 45 5.12 -1.39 -4.77
C TYR A 45 6.13 -0.28 -4.53
N SER A 46 6.91 0.08 -5.54
CA SER A 46 7.91 1.15 -5.51
C SER A 46 7.66 2.11 -6.64
N CYS A 47 7.88 3.41 -6.43
CA CYS A 47 7.99 4.34 -7.53
C CYS A 47 9.15 3.95 -8.47
N THR A 48 9.00 4.17 -9.78
CA THR A 48 10.07 4.03 -10.80
C THR A 48 11.11 5.13 -10.66
N ASN A 49 10.71 6.32 -10.20
CA ASN A 49 11.60 7.46 -10.03
C ASN A 49 12.27 7.45 -8.65
N THR A 50 12.99 6.38 -8.34
CA THR A 50 13.58 6.15 -7.00
C THR A 50 14.66 7.14 -6.60
N GLN A 51 15.21 7.90 -7.55
CA GLN A 51 16.23 8.92 -7.29
C GLN A 51 15.65 10.13 -6.52
N ILE A 52 14.35 10.40 -6.68
CA ILE A 52 13.68 11.55 -6.04
C ILE A 52 12.41 11.16 -5.28
N CYS A 53 11.90 9.94 -5.47
CA CYS A 53 10.68 9.46 -4.84
C CYS A 53 10.92 8.09 -4.21
N GLU A 54 11.05 8.07 -2.89
CA GLU A 54 11.26 6.86 -2.10
C GLU A 54 9.94 6.17 -1.70
N THR A 55 8.83 6.55 -2.36
CA THR A 55 7.50 6.02 -2.03
C THR A 55 7.46 4.52 -2.21
N LYS A 56 7.13 3.83 -1.12
CA LYS A 56 6.85 2.40 -1.06
C LYS A 56 5.42 2.20 -0.59
N LEU A 57 4.64 1.42 -1.34
CA LEU A 57 3.25 1.11 -1.01
C LEU A 57 3.12 -0.38 -0.71
N ARG A 58 2.19 -0.73 0.17
CA ARG A 58 1.90 -2.14 0.50
C ARG A 58 1.11 -2.80 -0.61
N VAL A 59 1.18 -4.13 -0.64
CA VAL A 59 0.28 -4.95 -1.45
C VAL A 59 -1.01 -5.20 -0.65
N CYS A 60 -2.16 -4.90 -1.25
CA CYS A 60 -3.46 -5.19 -0.68
C CYS A 60 -3.67 -6.70 -0.56
N LYS A 61 -4.08 -7.19 0.60
CA LYS A 61 -4.29 -8.63 0.83
C LYS A 61 -5.51 -9.21 0.11
N SER A 62 -6.45 -8.36 -0.31
CA SER A 62 -7.69 -8.80 -0.95
C SER A 62 -7.58 -8.84 -2.47
N CYS A 63 -7.03 -7.80 -3.11
CA CYS A 63 -6.98 -7.70 -4.58
C CYS A 63 -5.55 -7.61 -5.14
N SER A 64 -4.52 -7.74 -4.30
CA SER A 64 -3.11 -7.58 -4.67
C SER A 64 -2.72 -6.21 -5.25
N GLY A 65 -3.62 -5.22 -5.19
CA GLY A 65 -3.35 -3.87 -5.67
C GLY A 65 -2.55 -3.01 -4.68
N PRO A 66 -2.06 -1.84 -5.08
CA PRO A 66 -1.32 -0.95 -4.19
C PRO A 66 -2.20 -0.40 -3.07
N SER A 67 -1.63 -0.25 -1.87
CA SER A 67 -2.28 0.33 -0.71
C SER A 67 -1.45 1.45 -0.10
N VAL A 68 -2.09 2.58 0.17
CA VAL A 68 -1.47 3.78 0.75
C VAL A 68 -1.65 3.74 2.26
N ASP A 69 -0.54 3.89 2.98
CA ASP A 69 -0.56 3.98 4.44
C ASP A 69 -1.08 5.35 4.89
N LYS A 70 -2.03 5.33 5.83
CA LYS A 70 -2.46 6.47 6.65
C LYS A 70 -1.87 6.29 8.05
N ASN A 71 -2.19 7.18 8.99
CA ASN A 71 -1.62 7.11 10.34
C ASN A 71 -1.92 5.78 11.07
N THR A 72 -3.14 5.25 10.91
CA THR A 72 -3.63 4.11 11.72
C THR A 72 -4.06 2.89 10.91
N TYR A 73 -4.16 3.02 9.58
CA TYR A 73 -4.54 1.95 8.67
C TYR A 73 -3.88 2.13 7.29
N SER A 74 -3.74 1.03 6.55
CA SER A 74 -3.40 1.03 5.13
C SER A 74 -4.66 0.84 4.31
N GLN A 75 -4.84 1.63 3.25
CA GLN A 75 -6.04 1.62 2.41
C GLN A 75 -5.70 1.26 0.97
N CYS A 76 -6.40 0.28 0.42
CA CYS A 76 -6.28 -0.07 -0.99
C CYS A 76 -6.70 1.10 -1.88
N VAL A 77 -5.89 1.38 -2.90
CA VAL A 77 -6.19 2.41 -3.91
C VAL A 77 -7.32 1.97 -4.83
N ASN A 78 -7.51 0.66 -5.02
CA ASN A 78 -8.61 0.14 -5.82
C ASN A 78 -9.95 0.46 -5.13
N THR A 79 -10.73 1.34 -5.77
CA THR A 79 -12.04 1.80 -5.32
C THR A 79 -13.10 0.70 -5.31
N GLU A 80 -12.90 -0.42 -6.00
CA GLU A 80 -13.81 -1.57 -5.92
C GLU A 80 -13.49 -2.44 -4.70
N CYS A 81 -12.20 -2.64 -4.41
CA CYS A 81 -11.76 -3.44 -3.28
C CYS A 81 -12.04 -2.74 -1.94
N LYS A 82 -11.74 -1.44 -1.84
CA LYS A 82 -11.90 -0.59 -0.63
C LYS A 82 -11.36 -1.19 0.67
N MET A 83 -10.54 -2.23 0.60
CA MET A 83 -10.09 -2.95 1.78
C MET A 83 -9.11 -2.08 2.56
N GLN A 84 -9.24 -2.14 3.89
CA GLN A 84 -8.37 -1.45 4.83
C GLN A 84 -7.86 -2.42 5.89
N HIS A 85 -6.61 -2.26 6.31
CA HIS A 85 -6.04 -3.05 7.38
C HIS A 85 -5.34 -2.16 8.39
N PRO A 86 -5.51 -2.40 9.70
CA PRO A 86 -4.91 -1.56 10.73
C PRO A 86 -3.39 -1.70 10.76
N ILE A 87 -2.70 -0.56 10.87
CA ILE A 87 -1.25 -0.48 11.03
C ILE A 87 -0.89 0.28 12.30
N CYS A 88 0.30 0.01 12.80
CA CYS A 88 0.85 0.61 14.00
C CYS A 88 1.38 2.01 13.68
N GLU A 89 0.94 3.02 14.42
CA GLU A 89 1.41 4.40 14.24
C GLU A 89 2.86 4.62 14.70
N GLU A 90 3.43 3.71 15.51
CA GLU A 90 4.82 3.83 15.99
C GLU A 90 5.85 3.22 15.04
N CYS A 91 5.57 2.03 14.50
CA CYS A 91 6.55 1.29 13.68
C CYS A 91 6.04 0.91 12.29
N GLY A 92 4.82 1.30 11.93
CA GLY A 92 4.22 0.99 10.63
C GLY A 92 3.87 -0.49 10.41
N ARG A 93 4.19 -1.41 11.32
CA ARG A 93 3.82 -2.83 11.17
C ARG A 93 2.32 -3.03 11.31
N GLU A 94 1.80 -4.13 10.77
CA GLU A 94 0.38 -4.46 10.91
C GLU A 94 -0.02 -4.64 12.37
N MET A 95 -1.24 -4.23 12.71
CA MET A 95 -1.84 -4.56 14.00
C MET A 95 -2.77 -5.76 13.86
N ARG A 96 -2.77 -6.63 14.87
CA ARG A 96 -3.64 -7.79 14.94
C ARG A 96 -4.69 -7.59 16.02
N LYS A 97 -5.91 -8.01 15.74
CA LYS A 97 -6.97 -8.10 16.74
C LYS A 97 -6.62 -9.19 17.74
N ARG A 98 -6.57 -8.84 19.02
CA ARG A 98 -6.25 -9.71 20.15
C ARG A 98 -7.33 -9.58 21.21
N LYS A 99 -7.46 -10.59 22.08
CA LYS A 99 -8.45 -10.63 23.16
C LYS A 99 -7.76 -10.65 24.52
N SER A 100 -8.28 -9.87 25.46
CA SER A 100 -7.87 -9.86 26.86
C SER A 100 -9.08 -10.06 27.78
N LYS A 101 -8.84 -10.14 29.09
CA LYS A 101 -9.90 -10.11 30.11
C LYS A 101 -10.75 -8.83 30.08
N HIS A 102 -10.23 -7.74 29.51
CA HIS A 102 -10.90 -6.44 29.41
C HIS A 102 -11.56 -6.20 28.04
N GLY A 103 -11.58 -7.20 27.16
CA GLY A 103 -12.13 -7.09 25.81
C GLY A 103 -11.07 -7.18 24.71
N GLU A 104 -11.51 -6.86 23.49
CA GLU A 104 -10.70 -6.94 22.28
C GLU A 104 -9.91 -5.65 22.04
N PHE A 105 -8.69 -5.78 21.52
CA PHE A 105 -7.80 -4.67 21.23
C PHE A 105 -6.94 -4.97 20.00
N LEU A 106 -6.37 -3.95 19.39
CA LEU A 106 -5.34 -4.07 18.36
C LEU A 106 -3.98 -4.08 19.04
N GLY A 107 -3.18 -5.11 18.81
CA GLY A 107 -1.79 -5.18 19.25
C GLY A 107 -0.84 -5.25 18.06
N CYS A 108 0.29 -4.55 18.13
CA CYS A 108 1.30 -4.62 17.08
C CYS A 108 1.72 -6.07 16.79
N SER A 109 1.87 -6.42 15.52
CA SER A 109 2.40 -7.73 15.10
C SER A 109 3.85 -7.93 15.55
N GLY A 110 4.62 -6.85 15.71
CA GLY A 110 6.00 -6.85 16.19
C GLY A 110 6.17 -7.02 17.70
N PHE A 111 5.11 -7.28 18.47
CA PHE A 111 5.18 -7.38 19.94
C PHE A 111 6.16 -8.45 20.44
N ALA A 112 6.24 -9.58 19.72
CA ALA A 112 7.03 -10.75 20.13
C ALA A 112 8.37 -10.88 19.39
N LEU A 113 8.80 -9.86 18.64
CA LEU A 113 10.11 -9.86 18.03
C LEU A 113 11.18 -9.75 19.12
N LYS A 114 12.32 -10.45 18.95
CA LYS A 114 13.44 -10.38 19.89
C LYS A 114 14.14 -9.03 19.82
N GLU A 115 14.37 -8.57 18.60
CA GLU A 115 14.94 -7.26 18.27
C GLU A 115 13.86 -6.39 17.63
N ASP A 116 13.89 -5.08 17.89
CA ASP A 116 12.90 -4.10 17.39
C ASP A 116 11.44 -4.46 17.75
N ASN A 117 11.24 -4.85 19.02
CA ASN A 117 9.92 -5.18 19.54
C ASN A 117 9.07 -3.91 19.70
N CYS A 118 7.81 -3.95 19.26
CA CYS A 118 6.88 -2.82 19.42
C CYS A 118 5.72 -3.20 20.34
N LYS A 119 5.60 -2.49 21.46
CA LYS A 119 4.57 -2.73 22.50
C LYS A 119 3.28 -1.95 22.28
N ASN A 120 3.17 -1.19 21.19
CA ASN A 120 1.99 -0.37 20.94
C ASN A 120 0.71 -1.22 20.84
N THR A 121 -0.34 -0.71 21.47
CA THR A 121 -1.68 -1.29 21.46
C THR A 121 -2.72 -0.17 21.31
N ARG A 122 -3.82 -0.46 20.63
CA ARG A 122 -4.91 0.48 20.39
C ARG A 122 -6.24 -0.17 20.71
N LYS A 123 -7.15 0.56 21.35
CA LYS A 123 -8.51 0.09 21.59
C LYS A 123 -9.23 -0.06 20.25
N ILE A 124 -10.00 -1.13 20.10
CA ILE A 124 -10.96 -1.22 19.00
C ILE A 124 -12.15 -0.42 19.50
N ASN A 125 -12.43 0.73 18.87
CA ASN A 125 -13.67 1.45 19.16
C ASN A 125 -14.83 0.50 18.84
N ALA A 126 -15.68 0.28 19.84
CA ALA A 126 -16.93 -0.48 19.71
C ALA A 126 -17.97 0.36 18.98
#